data_AF-A0A0K9Q528-F1
#
_entry.id   AF-A0A0K9Q528-F1
#
_cell.length_a   1.000
_cell.length_b   1.000
_cell.length_c   1.000
_cell.angle_alpha   90.00
_cell.angle_beta   90.00
_cell.angle_gamma   90.00
#
_symmetry.space_group_name_H-M   'P 1'
#
loop_
_entity.id
_entity.type
_entity.pdbx_description
1 polymer ?
#
loop_
_entity_poly.entity_id
_entity_poly.type
_entity_poly.pdbx_seq_one_letter_code
_entity_poly.pdbx_strand_id
1 'polypeptide(L)' 'MIYPYAQIHFQINLEKTRAVSFSALSSQLPGVIRVADTFLGFTPPILSNLLSRSFRLRTDMVEQIQESFAHSP' A
#
# COMPACT_ATOMS: atom_id res chain seq x y z
N MET A 1 16.72 1.83 -11.63
CA MET A 1 15.80 2.91 -11.21
C MET A 1 16.25 3.36 -9.84
N ILE A 2 16.37 4.67 -9.62
CA ILE A 2 16.81 5.26 -8.35
C ILE A 2 15.64 6.08 -7.82
N TYR A 3 15.27 5.84 -6.57
CA TYR A 3 14.26 6.60 -5.87
C TYR A 3 14.90 7.23 -4.65
N PRO A 4 14.74 8.55 -4.42
CA PRO A 4 15.15 9.18 -3.17
C PRO A 4 14.43 8.60 -1.95
N TYR A 5 15.03 8.77 -0.78
CA TYR A 5 14.44 8.34 0.48
C TYR A 5 13.03 8.94 0.66
N ALA A 6 12.10 8.12 1.17
CA ALA A 6 10.69 8.43 1.38
C ALA A 6 9.88 8.81 0.11
N GLN A 7 10.43 8.65 -1.10
CA GLN A 7 9.65 8.80 -2.32
C GLN A 7 8.70 7.60 -2.52
N ILE A 8 7.41 7.89 -2.71
CA ILE A 8 6.42 6.88 -3.11
C ILE A 8 6.77 6.38 -4.52
N HIS A 9 6.91 5.07 -4.67
CA HIS A 9 7.15 4.41 -5.94
C HIS A 9 6.41 3.07 -5.99
N PHE A 10 6.24 2.53 -7.19
CA PHE A 10 5.56 1.25 -7.43
C PHE A 10 6.22 0.49 -8.58
N GLN A 11 5.96 -0.81 -8.65
CA GLN A 11 6.41 -1.70 -9.72
C GLN A 11 5.18 -2.40 -10.30
N ILE A 12 5.04 -2.42 -11.63
CA ILE A 12 3.93 -3.09 -12.32
C ILE A 12 4.53 -3.92 -13.46
N ASN A 13 4.14 -5.21 -13.52
CA ASN A 13 4.41 -6.05 -14.68
C ASN A 13 3.27 -5.87 -15.69
N LEU A 14 3.56 -5.26 -16.84
CA LEU A 14 2.58 -5.04 -17.91
C LEU A 14 2.45 -6.24 -18.85
N GLU A 15 3.46 -7.12 -18.86
CA GLU A 15 3.51 -8.29 -19.74
C GLU A 15 2.86 -9.51 -19.09
N LYS A 16 2.44 -10.47 -19.93
CA LYS A 16 1.80 -11.72 -19.47
C LYS A 16 2.79 -12.76 -18.94
N THR A 17 4.08 -12.54 -19.14
CA THR A 17 5.15 -13.44 -18.68
C THR A 17 5.61 -13.08 -17.28
N ARG A 18 6.18 -14.05 -16.55
CA ARG A 18 6.74 -13.79 -15.21
C ARG A 18 7.90 -12.79 -15.30
N ALA A 19 7.89 -11.82 -14.40
CA ALA A 19 8.97 -10.84 -14.24
C ALA A 19 9.56 -10.95 -12.82
N VAL A 20 10.84 -10.63 -12.69
CA VAL A 20 11.56 -10.56 -11.41
C VAL A 20 12.31 -9.23 -11.38
N SER A 21 12.27 -8.55 -10.23
CA SER A 21 13.04 -7.32 -9.99
C SER A 21 14.04 -7.55 -8.86
N PHE A 22 15.26 -7.05 -9.06
CA PHE A 22 16.28 -6.99 -8.02
C PHE A 22 16.41 -5.55 -7.53
N SER A 23 16.40 -5.35 -6.22
CA SER A 23 16.48 -4.04 -5.57
C SER A 23 17.61 -4.03 -4.55
N ALA A 24 18.39 -2.95 -4.51
CA ALA A 24 19.42 -2.72 -3.51
C ALA A 24 19.09 -1.45 -2.72
N LEU A 25 19.29 -1.50 -1.41
CA LEU A 25 18.97 -0.41 -0.47
C LEU A 25 20.26 -0.01 0.24
N SER A 26 20.48 1.29 0.42
CA SER A 26 21.70 1.83 1.04
C SER A 26 21.69 1.76 2.57
N SER A 27 20.68 1.13 3.17
CA SER A 27 20.54 0.94 4.61
C SER A 27 20.31 -0.54 4.92
N GLN A 28 20.87 -1.02 6.02
CA GLN A 28 20.61 -2.36 6.56
C GLN A 28 19.24 -2.46 7.24
N LEU A 29 18.69 -1.31 7.69
CA LEU A 29 17.35 -1.17 8.26
C LEU A 29 16.55 -0.17 7.42
N PRO A 30 16.25 -0.48 6.14
CA PRO A 30 15.63 0.48 5.25
C PRO A 30 14.16 0.74 5.63
N GLY A 31 13.48 -0.25 6.23
CA GLY A 31 12.04 -0.23 6.43
C GLY A 31 11.28 -0.24 5.10
N VAL A 32 10.07 -0.78 5.08
CA VAL A 32 9.18 -0.71 3.92
C VAL A 32 7.79 -0.37 4.41
N ILE A 33 7.23 0.72 3.90
CA ILE A 33 5.85 1.12 4.16
C ILE A 33 5.04 0.80 2.91
N ARG A 34 4.26 -0.28 2.98
CA ARG A 34 3.24 -0.57 1.96
C ARG A 34 2.05 0.33 2.23
N VAL A 35 1.90 1.39 1.43
CA VAL A 35 0.93 2.47 1.65
C VAL A 35 -0.49 1.93 1.80
N ALA A 36 -0.94 1.06 0.88
CA ALA A 36 -2.29 0.50 0.91
C ALA A 36 -2.53 -0.31 2.18
N ASP A 37 -1.61 -1.20 2.55
CA ASP A 37 -1.74 -2.04 3.75
C ASP A 37 -1.74 -1.20 5.03
N THR A 38 -0.96 -0.12 5.06
CA THR A 38 -0.87 0.80 6.20
C THR A 38 -2.18 1.56 6.44
N PHE A 39 -2.93 1.90 5.38
CA PHE A 39 -4.19 2.62 5.52
C PHE A 39 -5.41 1.70 5.59
N LEU A 40 -5.41 0.60 4.84
CA LEU A 40 -6.59 -0.22 4.58
C LEU A 40 -6.57 -1.57 5.32
N GLY A 41 -5.38 -2.11 5.62
CA GLY A 41 -5.21 -3.41 6.30
C GLY A 41 -4.63 -3.32 7.71
N PHE A 42 -4.43 -2.11 8.24
CA PHE A 42 -3.88 -1.92 9.59
C PHE A 42 -4.82 -2.48 10.66
N THR A 43 -4.25 -3.12 11.70
CA THR A 43 -5.00 -3.68 12.83
C THR A 43 -4.59 -2.98 14.12
N PRO A 44 -5.52 -2.31 14.85
CA PRO A 44 -6.95 -2.19 14.55
C PRO A 44 -7.24 -1.25 13.35
N PRO A 45 -8.35 -1.44 12.60
CA PRO A 45 -8.65 -0.64 11.41
C PRO A 45 -8.69 0.87 11.68
N ILE A 46 -8.16 1.66 10.75
CA ILE A 46 -8.38 3.10 10.75
C ILE A 46 -9.87 3.37 10.52
N LEU A 47 -10.43 4.33 11.25
CA LEU A 47 -11.85 4.69 11.14
C LEU A 47 -12.23 5.01 9.69
N SER A 48 -13.19 4.27 9.15
CA SER A 48 -13.62 4.37 7.74
C SER A 48 -14.12 5.77 7.40
N ASN A 49 -14.71 6.49 8.36
CA ASN A 49 -15.16 7.87 8.18
C ASN A 49 -14.01 8.89 8.02
N LEU A 50 -12.83 8.62 8.59
CA LEU A 50 -11.66 9.47 8.46
C LEU A 50 -11.04 9.26 7.08
N LEU A 51 -10.92 8.01 6.65
CA LEU A 51 -10.44 7.65 5.32
C LEU A 51 -11.40 8.15 4.24
N SER A 52 -12.72 8.03 4.44
CA SER A 52 -13.72 8.51 3.48
C SER A 52 -13.65 10.02 3.28
N ARG A 53 -13.44 10.79 4.36
CA ARG A 53 -13.17 12.24 4.28
C ARG A 53 -11.84 12.56 3.61
N SER A 54 -10.78 11.83 3.92
CA SER A 54 -9.43 12.08 3.40
C SER A 54 -9.34 11.81 1.90
N PHE A 55 -9.95 10.71 1.45
CA PHE A 55 -9.93 10.28 0.05
C PHE A 55 -11.16 10.74 -0.76
N ARG A 56 -12.12 11.43 -0.12
CA ARG A 56 -13.39 11.88 -0.73
C ARG A 56 -14.17 10.73 -1.37
N LEU A 57 -14.22 9.60 -0.68
CA LEU A 57 -14.98 8.41 -1.07
C LEU A 57 -16.23 8.27 -0.21
N ARG A 58 -17.18 7.44 -0.66
CA ARG A 58 -18.31 7.04 0.18
C ARG A 58 -17.81 6.07 1.25
N THR A 59 -18.38 6.14 2.46
CA THR A 59 -17.93 5.31 3.59
C THR A 59 -18.12 3.82 3.32
N ASP A 60 -19.22 3.41 2.68
CA ASP A 60 -19.48 2.02 2.27
C ASP A 60 -18.40 1.45 1.35
N MET A 61 -17.90 2.28 0.41
CA MET A 61 -16.81 1.90 -0.47
C MET A 61 -15.49 1.73 0.29
N VAL A 62 -15.22 2.58 1.29
CA VAL A 62 -14.02 2.45 2.12
C VAL A 62 -14.07 1.17 2.95
N GLU A 63 -15.20 0.89 3.59
CA GLU A 63 -15.41 -0.33 4.38
C GLU A 63 -15.21 -1.59 3.51
N GLN A 64 -15.82 -1.62 2.32
CA GLN A 64 -15.65 -2.72 1.36
C GLN A 64 -14.17 -2.91 0.98
N ILE A 65 -13.43 -1.81 0.76
CA ILE A 65 -12.00 -1.89 0.45
C ILE A 65 -11.26 -2.43 1.69
N GLN A 66 -11.47 -1.89 2.89
CA GLN A 66 -10.80 -2.38 4.11
C GLN A 66 -11.03 -3.88 4.37
N GLU A 67 -12.23 -4.40 4.10
CA GLU A 67 -12.53 -5.84 4.20
C GLU A 67 -11.66 -6.69 3.26
N SER A 68 -11.38 -6.20 2.05
CA SER A 68 -10.49 -6.88 1.10
C SER A 68 -9.03 -6.94 1.58
N PHE A 69 -8.62 -6.04 2.48
CA PHE A 69 -7.29 -6.00 3.10
C PHE A 69 -7.24 -6.74 4.45
N ALA A 70 -8.38 -7.04 5.08
CA ALA A 70 -8.46 -7.71 6.39
C ALA A 70 -7.91 -9.16 6.40
N HIS A 71 -7.76 -9.77 5.22
CA HIS A 71 -7.23 -11.13 5.04
C HIS A 71 -5.90 -11.16 4.29
N SER A 72 -5.21 -10.01 4.20
CA SER A 72 -3.90 -9.97 3.55
C SER A 72 -2.85 -10.66 4.44
N PRO A 73 -2.03 -11.58 3.91
CA PRO A 73 -0.85 -12.09 4.62
C PRO A 73 0.20 -10.98 4.85
#